data_AF-A0A7X0EEH6-F1
#
_entry.id   AF-A0A7X0EEH6-F1
#
_cell.length_a   1.000
_cell.length_b   1.000
_cell.length_c   1.000
_cell.angle_alpha   90.00
_cell.angle_beta   90.00
_cell.angle_gamma   90.00
#
_symmetry.space_group_name_H-M   'P 1'
#
loop_
_entity.id
_entity.type
_entity.pdbx_description
1 polymer ?
#
loop_
_entity_poly.entity_id
_entity_poly.type
_entity_poly.pdbx_seq_one_letter_code
_entity_poly.pdbx_strand_id
1 'polypeptide(L)'
;MFDPTKPVQTRDGRAVEIVYRNVSGEYPLAGIVTERDGTKRVELWTREGNDFVGQECDSPDDLVNVPEAFKGSRRVLINVYANGAMSAHRDSGEAHRRAYMGAWPVVARTTAIIEWTEGVFAS
;
A
#
# COMPACT_ATOMS: atom_id res chain seq x y z
N MET A 1 9.96 16.67 7.62
CA MET A 1 8.54 16.61 8.02
C MET A 1 7.71 16.54 6.75
N PHE A 2 6.83 15.56 6.63
CA PHE A 2 5.93 15.38 5.49
C PHE A 2 4.86 16.48 5.47
N ASP A 3 4.55 16.99 4.28
CA ASP A 3 3.55 18.01 3.98
C ASP A 3 2.68 17.55 2.80
N PRO A 4 1.45 17.07 3.07
CA PRO A 4 0.58 16.51 2.04
C PRO A 4 0.10 17.56 1.02
N THR A 5 0.33 18.86 1.26
CA THR A 5 -0.03 19.93 0.32
C THR A 5 1.06 20.20 -0.72
N LYS A 6 2.25 19.62 -0.53
CA LYS A 6 3.39 19.77 -1.43
C LYS A 6 3.56 18.52 -2.30
N PRO A 7 4.10 18.65 -3.51
CA PRO A 7 4.45 17.50 -4.34
C PRO A 7 5.65 16.75 -3.74
N VAL A 8 5.87 15.51 -4.21
CA VAL A 8 7.13 14.80 -4.00
C VAL A 8 8.18 15.44 -4.92
N GLN A 9 9.41 15.59 -4.42
CA GLN A 9 10.51 16.16 -5.18
C GLN A 9 11.84 15.59 -4.68
N THR A 10 12.90 15.68 -5.46
CA THR A 10 14.26 15.42 -4.99
C THR A 10 14.68 16.49 -3.98
N ARG A 11 15.70 16.20 -3.19
CA ARG A 11 16.25 17.12 -2.18
C ARG A 11 16.83 18.38 -2.81
N ASP A 12 17.38 18.28 -4.02
CA ASP A 12 17.83 19.44 -4.79
C ASP A 12 16.70 20.23 -5.50
N GLY A 13 15.45 19.80 -5.35
CA GLY A 13 14.25 20.55 -5.75
C GLY A 13 13.67 20.19 -7.13
N ARG A 14 14.12 19.11 -7.77
CA ARG A 14 13.51 18.63 -9.02
C ARG A 14 12.18 17.93 -8.74
N ALA A 15 11.18 18.23 -9.56
CA ALA A 15 9.85 17.66 -9.39
C ALA A 15 9.84 16.16 -9.69
N VAL A 16 9.16 15.38 -8.85
CA VAL A 16 9.04 13.93 -9.01
C VAL A 16 7.57 13.52 -9.02
N GLU A 17 7.17 12.82 -10.09
CA GLU A 17 5.88 12.16 -10.18
C GLU A 17 6.04 10.68 -9.84
N ILE A 18 5.47 10.22 -8.71
CA ILE A 18 5.56 8.81 -8.31
C ILE A 18 4.57 8.00 -9.14
N VAL A 19 5.08 7.13 -10.01
CA VAL A 19 4.26 6.31 -10.93
C VAL A 19 4.02 4.90 -10.40
N TYR A 20 4.88 4.39 -9.51
CA TYR A 20 4.72 3.06 -8.94
C TYR A 20 5.35 2.95 -7.54
N ARG A 21 4.78 2.10 -6.66
CA ARG A 21 5.21 1.99 -5.24
C ARG A 21 5.52 0.58 -4.75
N ASN A 22 5.53 -0.41 -5.64
CA ASN A 22 5.82 -1.81 -5.29
C ASN A 22 6.64 -2.52 -6.39
N VAL A 23 7.66 -1.86 -6.93
CA VAL A 23 8.64 -2.56 -7.79
C VAL A 23 9.29 -3.65 -6.93
N SER A 24 9.48 -4.85 -7.47
CA SER A 24 10.20 -5.91 -6.77
C SER A 24 11.67 -5.53 -6.59
N GLY A 25 12.21 -5.69 -5.39
CA GLY A 25 13.63 -5.44 -5.09
C GLY A 25 13.82 -4.42 -3.97
N GLU A 26 15.03 -3.89 -3.88
CA GLU A 26 15.43 -2.94 -2.83
C GLU A 26 14.91 -1.51 -3.06
N TYR A 27 14.48 -1.22 -4.30
CA TYR A 27 13.99 0.09 -4.74
C TYR A 27 12.52 0.01 -5.17
N PRO A 28 11.57 -0.09 -4.23
CA PRO A 28 10.16 -0.32 -4.55
C PRO A 28 9.43 0.91 -5.10
N LEU A 29 9.99 2.12 -4.95
CA LEU A 29 9.40 3.34 -5.47
C LEU A 29 9.95 3.61 -6.87
N ALA A 30 9.08 3.89 -7.83
CA ALA A 30 9.46 4.37 -9.16
C ALA A 30 8.74 5.68 -9.46
N GLY A 31 9.46 6.60 -10.11
CA GLY A 31 8.96 7.93 -10.39
C GLY A 31 9.61 8.53 -11.62
N ILE A 32 8.99 9.58 -12.13
CA ILE A 32 9.49 10.39 -13.24
C ILE A 32 10.04 11.69 -12.66
N VAL A 33 11.34 11.89 -12.78
CA VAL A 33 12.02 13.15 -12.43
C VAL A 33 11.94 14.09 -13.62
N THR A 34 11.55 15.34 -13.37
CA THR A 34 11.66 16.41 -14.37
C THR A 34 12.93 17.22 -14.09
N GLU A 35 13.91 17.10 -14.97
CA GLU A 35 15.18 17.82 -14.92
C GLU A 35 14.98 19.32 -15.19
N ARG A 36 16.01 20.10 -14.86
CA ARG A 36 15.97 21.58 -15.00
C ARG A 36 15.84 22.04 -16.44
N ASP A 37 16.27 21.23 -17.40
CA ASP A 37 16.12 21.46 -18.83
C ASP A 37 14.77 20.96 -19.38
N GLY A 38 13.91 20.41 -18.51
CA GLY A 38 12.61 19.83 -18.86
C GLY A 38 12.68 18.36 -19.30
N THR A 39 13.87 17.75 -19.35
CA THR A 39 14.03 16.33 -19.67
C THR A 39 13.37 15.47 -18.60
N LYS A 40 12.71 14.39 -19.01
CA LYS A 40 12.09 13.43 -18.09
C LYS A 40 12.90 12.14 -18.04
N ARG A 41 13.23 11.67 -16.83
CA ARG A 41 13.90 10.38 -16.60
C ARG A 41 13.13 9.54 -15.58
N VAL A 42 13.20 8.22 -15.73
CA VAL A 42 12.65 7.29 -14.74
C VAL A 42 13.74 6.95 -13.75
N GLU A 43 13.42 7.06 -12.47
CA GLU A 43 14.30 6.67 -11.38
C GLU A 43 13.57 5.82 -10.33
N LEU A 44 14.38 5.13 -9.53
CA LEU A 44 13.92 4.22 -8.49
C LEU A 44 14.52 4.64 -7.15
N TRP A 45 13.74 4.49 -6.08
CA TRP A 45 14.16 4.82 -4.72
C TRP A 45 13.77 3.72 -3.75
N THR A 46 14.45 3.70 -2.60
CA THR A 46 14.05 2.87 -1.45
C THR A 46 12.65 3.29 -0.97
N ARG A 47 12.05 2.49 -0.07
CA ARG A 47 10.72 2.83 0.48
C ARG A 47 10.73 4.14 1.27
N GLU A 48 11.88 4.46 1.86
CA GLU A 48 12.14 5.69 2.63
C GLU A 48 12.41 6.89 1.71
N GLY A 49 12.61 6.67 0.41
CA GLY A 49 12.88 7.70 -0.58
C GLY A 49 14.35 7.93 -0.90
N ASN A 50 15.26 7.06 -0.45
CA ASN A 50 16.69 7.23 -0.71
C ASN A 50 17.05 6.75 -2.12
N ASP A 51 18.01 7.41 -2.78
CA ASP A 51 18.48 7.02 -4.11
C ASP A 51 19.28 5.70 -4.10
N PHE A 52 19.91 5.38 -2.96
CA PHE A 52 20.82 4.26 -2.82
C PHE A 52 20.67 3.57 -1.46
N VAL A 53 20.77 2.23 -1.48
CA VAL A 53 20.72 1.41 -0.27
C VAL A 53 22.08 1.43 0.44
N GLY A 54 22.08 1.74 1.74
CA GLY A 54 23.29 1.71 2.57
C GLY A 54 24.13 2.98 2.50
N GLN A 55 23.57 4.08 1.99
CA GLN A 55 24.22 5.38 2.04
C GLN A 55 24.22 5.94 3.47
N GLU A 56 25.38 6.42 3.93
CA GLU A 56 25.56 7.03 5.26
C GLU A 56 25.28 8.55 5.29
N CYS A 57 25.08 9.15 4.11
CA CYS A 57 24.87 10.58 3.94
C CYS A 57 23.67 10.88 3.03
N ASP A 58 23.07 12.06 3.23
CA ASP A 58 21.97 12.54 2.39
C ASP A 58 22.44 12.80 0.95
N SER A 59 21.72 12.25 -0.03
CA SER A 59 21.94 12.50 -1.45
C SER A 59 21.10 13.68 -1.96
N PRO A 60 21.59 14.48 -2.94
CA PRO A 60 20.75 15.43 -3.66
C PRO A 60 19.59 14.76 -4.42
N ASP A 61 19.73 13.47 -4.76
CA ASP A 61 18.71 12.69 -5.49
C ASP A 61 17.69 12.02 -4.55
N ASP A 62 17.88 12.09 -3.23
CA ASP A 62 16.90 11.59 -2.26
C ASP A 62 15.56 12.31 -2.42
N LEU A 63 14.47 11.58 -2.26
CA LEU A 63 13.14 12.16 -2.24
C LEU A 63 12.87 12.84 -0.91
N VAL A 64 12.29 14.03 -0.99
CA VAL A 64 11.64 14.70 0.13
C VAL A 64 10.14 14.67 -0.08
N ASN A 65 9.42 14.78 1.05
CA ASN A 65 7.97 14.78 1.06
C ASN A 65 7.33 13.48 0.52
N VAL A 66 8.02 12.36 0.65
CA VAL A 66 7.45 11.04 0.37
C VAL A 66 6.37 10.75 1.40
N PRO A 67 5.12 10.46 0.99
CA PRO A 67 4.11 10.02 1.94
C PRO A 67 4.57 8.71 2.54
N GLU A 68 4.71 8.67 3.86
CA GLU A 68 4.91 7.40 4.56
C GLU A 68 3.83 6.43 4.10
N ALA A 69 4.23 5.23 3.69
CA ALA A 69 3.28 4.17 3.46
C ALA A 69 2.61 3.90 4.82
N PHE A 70 1.36 4.33 5.00
CA PHE A 70 0.64 4.11 6.24
C PHE A 70 0.52 2.61 6.46
N LYS A 71 1.35 2.09 7.36
CA LYS A 71 1.24 0.73 7.87
C LYS A 71 0.26 0.76 9.02
N GLY A 72 -0.93 0.22 8.78
CA GLY A 72 -1.92 -0.02 9.83
C GLY A 72 -1.82 -1.46 10.31
N SER A 73 -1.93 -1.67 11.61
CA SER A 73 -2.25 -2.99 12.17
C SER A 73 -3.49 -2.86 13.04
N ARG A 74 -4.42 -3.80 12.90
CA ARG A 74 -5.60 -3.87 13.76
C ARG A 74 -5.89 -5.30 14.15
N ARG A 75 -6.21 -5.48 15.42
CA ARG A 75 -6.68 -6.73 15.98
C ARG A 75 -8.16 -6.87 15.66
N VAL A 76 -8.54 -7.88 14.89
CA VAL A 76 -9.95 -8.20 14.59
C VAL A 76 -10.36 -9.52 15.22
N LEU A 77 -11.63 -9.61 15.60
CA LEU A 77 -12.26 -10.86 16.02
C LEU A 77 -12.87 -11.51 14.78
N ILE A 78 -12.46 -12.75 14.51
CA ILE A 78 -12.96 -13.53 13.37
C ILE A 78 -13.73 -14.74 13.90
N ASN A 79 -14.94 -14.94 13.37
CA ASN A 79 -15.69 -16.18 13.53
C ASN A 79 -15.35 -17.11 12.37
N VAL A 80 -14.95 -18.35 12.68
CA VAL A 80 -14.73 -19.42 11.70
C VAL A 80 -15.98 -20.29 11.66
N TYR A 81 -16.47 -20.55 10.45
CA TYR A 81 -17.65 -21.37 10.20
C TYR A 81 -17.24 -22.67 9.49
N ALA A 82 -17.92 -23.78 9.76
CA ALA A 82 -17.64 -25.05 9.08
C ALA A 82 -17.91 -24.94 7.57
N ASN A 83 -17.13 -25.70 6.77
CA ASN A 83 -17.02 -25.61 5.31
C ASN A 83 -18.31 -25.92 4.50
N GLY A 84 -19.47 -26.04 5.15
CA GLY A 84 -20.78 -26.10 4.45
C GLY A 84 -21.24 -24.74 3.89
N ALA A 85 -20.58 -23.63 4.25
CA ALA A 85 -20.96 -22.28 3.85
C ALA A 85 -20.43 -21.82 2.47
N MET A 86 -19.31 -22.38 1.99
CA MET A 86 -18.68 -21.97 0.73
C MET A 86 -19.45 -22.42 -0.52
N SER A 87 -20.24 -23.49 -0.42
CA SER A 87 -21.04 -24.01 -1.53
C SER A 87 -22.19 -23.07 -1.93
N ALA A 88 -22.63 -22.16 -1.05
CA ALA A 88 -23.71 -21.22 -1.30
C ALA A 88 -23.26 -19.93 -2.01
N HIS A 89 -21.97 -19.59 -2.02
CA HIS A 89 -21.48 -18.34 -2.62
C HIS A 89 -21.55 -18.27 -4.14
N ARG A 90 -21.79 -19.41 -4.81
CA ARG A 90 -22.00 -19.47 -6.26
C ARG A 90 -23.46 -19.36 -6.70
N ASP A 91 -24.40 -19.38 -5.77
CA ASP A 91 -25.82 -19.37 -6.08
C ASP A 91 -26.47 -18.14 -5.44
N SER A 92 -26.98 -17.21 -6.25
CA SER A 92 -27.57 -15.93 -5.81
C SER A 92 -29.07 -16.04 -5.48
N GLY A 93 -29.61 -17.27 -5.45
CA GLY A 93 -31.03 -17.54 -5.23
C GLY A 93 -31.49 -17.48 -3.77
N GLU A 94 -32.79 -17.74 -3.57
CA GLU A 94 -33.52 -17.78 -2.28
C GLU A 94 -32.82 -18.61 -1.18
N ALA A 95 -32.05 -19.64 -1.58
CA ALA A 95 -31.26 -20.51 -0.69
C ALA A 95 -30.09 -19.76 -0.03
N HIS A 96 -29.46 -18.82 -0.72
CA HIS A 96 -28.39 -17.95 -0.18
C HIS A 96 -28.93 -17.04 0.93
N ARG A 97 -30.16 -16.53 0.74
CA ARG A 97 -30.86 -15.66 1.69
C ARG A 97 -31.28 -16.41 2.96
N ARG A 98 -31.73 -17.67 2.84
CA ARG A 98 -32.03 -18.53 4.00
C ARG A 98 -30.77 -18.98 4.74
N ALA A 99 -29.66 -19.22 4.04
CA ALA A 99 -28.39 -19.60 4.66
C ALA A 99 -27.79 -18.49 5.54
N TYR A 100 -28.02 -17.21 5.22
CA TYR A 100 -27.56 -16.09 6.06
C TYR A 100 -28.44 -15.86 7.31
N MET A 101 -29.72 -16.25 7.26
CA MET A 101 -30.69 -16.05 8.34
C MET A 101 -30.73 -17.20 9.36
N GLY A 102 -30.17 -18.37 9.01
CA GLY A 102 -29.97 -19.49 9.93
C GLY A 102 -28.56 -19.48 10.51
N ALA A 103 -28.43 -19.24 11.81
CA ALA A 103 -27.15 -19.20 12.51
C ALA A 103 -26.34 -20.50 12.32
N TRP A 104 -25.36 -20.48 11.41
CA TRP A 104 -24.39 -21.56 11.30
C TRP A 104 -23.55 -21.60 12.59
N PRO A 105 -23.30 -22.79 13.17
CA PRO A 105 -22.51 -22.87 14.38
C PRO A 105 -21.10 -22.34 14.10
N VAL A 106 -20.72 -21.29 14.82
CA VAL A 106 -19.34 -20.82 14.87
C VAL A 106 -18.51 -21.98 15.44
N VAL A 107 -17.65 -22.57 14.61
CA VAL A 107 -16.82 -23.73 15.03
C VAL A 107 -15.56 -23.29 15.75
N ALA A 108 -15.11 -22.06 15.53
CA ALA A 108 -14.05 -21.44 16.30
C ALA A 108 -14.18 -19.91 16.29
N ARG A 109 -13.71 -19.27 17.37
CA ARG A 109 -13.46 -17.84 17.42
C ARG A 109 -11.97 -17.63 17.52
N THR A 110 -11.42 -16.77 16.70
CA THR A 110 -9.99 -16.43 16.77
C THR A 110 -9.79 -14.94 16.67
N THR A 111 -8.63 -14.50 17.13
CA THR A 111 -8.14 -13.16 16.86
C THR A 111 -7.18 -13.22 15.68
N ALA A 112 -7.39 -12.37 14.68
CA ALA A 112 -6.37 -12.11 13.68
C ALA A 112 -5.79 -10.70 13.85
N ILE A 113 -4.51 -10.57 13.55
CA ILE A 113 -3.88 -9.27 13.32
C ILE A 113 -3.93 -9.06 11.80
N ILE A 114 -4.68 -8.04 11.37
CA ILE A 114 -4.66 -7.61 9.97
C ILE A 114 -3.65 -6.49 9.89
N GLU A 115 -2.64 -6.69 9.05
CA GLU A 115 -1.67 -5.67 8.67
C GLU A 115 -2.04 -5.19 7.25
N TRP A 116 -2.07 -3.90 7.03
CA TRP A 116 -2.30 -3.33 5.71
C TRP A 116 -1.38 -2.15 5.45
N THR A 117 -1.23 -1.82 4.17
CA THR A 117 -0.51 -0.64 3.70
C THR A 117 -1.47 0.17 2.84
N GLU A 118 -1.85 1.37 3.31
CA GLU A 118 -2.67 2.27 2.48
C GLU A 118 -1.77 2.95 1.45
N GLY A 119 -2.07 2.72 0.17
CA GLY A 119 -1.58 3.57 -0.92
C GLY A 119 -2.56 4.72 -1.09
N VAL A 120 -2.07 5.96 -1.03
CA VAL A 120 -2.82 7.10 -1.59
C VAL A 120 -2.80 6.90 -3.10
N PHE A 121 -3.93 6.45 -3.66
CA PHE A 121 -4.15 6.49 -5.10
C PHE A 121 -4.37 7.97 -5.45
N ALA A 122 -3.46 8.54 -6.25
CA ALA A 122 -3.74 9.81 -6.91
C ALA A 122 -4.95 9.55 -7.82
N SER A 123 -6.06 10.26 -7.55
CA SER A 123 -7.27 10.31 -8.38
C SER A 123 -7.07 11.21 -9.58
#